data_AF-A0A2N0KQC3-F1
#
_entry.id   AF-A0A2N0KQC3-F1
#
_cell.length_a   1.000
_cell.length_b   1.000
_cell.length_c   1.000
_cell.angle_alpha   90.00
_cell.angle_beta   90.00
_cell.angle_gamma   90.00
#
_symmetry.space_group_name_H-M   'P 1'
#
loop_
_entity.id
_entity.type
_entity.pdbx_description
1 polymer ?
#
loop_
_entity_poly.entity_id
_entity_poly.type
_entity_poly.pdbx_seq_one_letter_code
_entity_poly.pdbx_strand_id
1 'polypeptide(L)'
;MKIGFFSVLLGVILFASTVTLVHGVEPVTGSKIEVEGVIVNGTLGADNPVGISVALHTNKLDEGVNLVQTFTGSDGSFLFTDVEVIKEALYGISVIYKGATYAVGVDLAFVSDPVEIVVYDPTSSDEVISISRASLLFTNVDIAARRVSVMEMVTLRNGSDFTYTPGDGPMELLRFGLPVGSDQLVVDTGFEQADWVQVDRGFALLASVPPGDHEIMYSYRVPYSEDSLSFTKKWRYGAQDLRIVVPAGLFDVTTDLGMPTQIMDIGGINYDVQEAINIGRGQVTEVSLTGFPRP
;
A
#
# COMPACT_ATOMS: atom_id res chain seq x y z
N MET A 1 28.38 77.95 -22.30
CA MET A 1 27.68 79.11 -21.72
C MET A 1 26.55 78.59 -20.82
N LYS A 2 26.53 79.00 -19.53
CA LYS A 2 25.55 78.71 -18.44
C LYS A 2 25.59 77.27 -17.88
N ILE A 3 26.12 77.02 -16.66
CA ILE A 3 25.64 77.29 -15.28
C ILE A 3 24.47 76.39 -14.86
N GLY A 4 24.63 75.64 -13.76
CA GLY A 4 23.62 75.59 -12.68
C GLY A 4 23.18 74.21 -12.12
N PHE A 5 23.74 73.84 -10.96
CA PHE A 5 23.13 73.24 -9.75
C PHE A 5 21.77 72.50 -9.84
N PHE A 6 21.66 71.31 -9.22
CA PHE A 6 21.05 71.15 -7.89
C PHE A 6 21.25 69.75 -7.29
N SER A 7 21.49 69.70 -5.98
CA SER A 7 21.64 68.51 -5.14
C SER A 7 20.26 68.02 -4.68
N VAL A 8 20.05 66.70 -4.61
CA VAL A 8 19.18 66.10 -3.57
C VAL A 8 19.83 64.80 -3.10
N LEU A 9 20.26 64.82 -1.84
CA LEU A 9 20.73 63.68 -1.08
C LEU A 9 19.49 62.92 -0.57
N LEU A 10 19.31 61.65 -0.95
CA LEU A 10 18.32 60.76 -0.33
C LEU A 10 19.07 59.57 0.27
N GLY A 11 19.21 59.57 1.59
CA GLY A 11 19.81 58.49 2.36
C GLY A 11 18.89 57.27 2.36
N VAL A 12 19.38 56.15 1.85
CA VAL A 12 18.76 54.84 2.04
C VAL A 12 19.55 54.12 3.14
N ILE A 13 18.91 53.92 4.28
CA ILE A 13 19.41 53.04 5.33
C ILE A 13 19.10 51.61 4.89
N LEU A 14 20.12 50.88 4.43
CA LEU A 14 20.03 49.45 4.20
C LEU A 14 20.14 48.73 5.55
N PHE A 15 19.04 48.14 6.02
CA PHE A 15 19.09 47.09 7.02
C PHE A 15 19.61 45.81 6.33
N ALA A 16 20.88 45.47 6.56
CA ALA A 16 21.41 44.17 6.19
C ALA A 16 20.95 43.14 7.23
N SER A 17 19.80 42.52 6.99
CA SER A 17 19.41 41.29 7.70
C SER A 17 20.21 40.14 7.11
N THR A 18 21.19 39.62 7.87
CA THR A 18 21.90 38.39 7.54
C THR A 18 20.93 37.23 7.66
N VAL A 19 20.42 36.75 6.52
CA VAL A 19 19.78 35.44 6.42
C VAL A 19 20.92 34.42 6.43
N THR A 20 21.13 33.74 7.55
CA THR A 20 21.94 32.52 7.60
C THR A 20 21.19 31.42 6.88
N LEU A 21 21.49 31.21 5.61
CA LEU A 21 21.16 29.97 4.91
C LEU A 21 21.98 28.84 5.54
N VAL A 22 21.34 28.05 6.41
CA VAL A 22 21.86 26.74 6.80
C VAL A 22 21.78 25.86 5.55
N HIS A 23 22.89 25.79 4.81
CA HIS A 23 23.03 24.81 3.74
C HIS A 23 23.34 23.48 4.42
N GLY A 24 22.35 22.60 4.54
CA GLY A 24 22.61 21.19 4.78
C GLY A 24 23.55 20.71 3.68
N VAL A 25 24.72 20.21 4.07
CA VAL A 25 25.68 19.63 3.11
C VAL A 25 25.13 18.26 2.75
N GLU A 26 24.71 18.07 1.50
CA GLU A 26 24.42 16.73 1.02
C GLU A 26 25.67 15.85 1.20
N PRO A 27 25.56 14.68 1.84
CA PRO A 27 26.70 13.81 2.06
C PRO A 27 27.33 13.39 0.74
N VAL A 28 28.65 13.53 0.67
CA VAL A 28 29.43 13.19 -0.52
C VAL A 28 29.46 11.66 -0.67
N THR A 29 29.24 11.15 -1.88
CA THR A 29 29.39 9.71 -2.17
C THR A 29 30.76 9.20 -1.71
N GLY A 30 30.76 8.05 -1.01
CA GLY A 30 31.94 7.43 -0.39
C GLY A 30 32.27 7.97 1.01
N SER A 31 31.52 8.97 1.51
CA SER A 31 31.57 9.34 2.93
C SER A 31 30.89 8.28 3.79
N LYS A 32 31.29 8.23 5.06
CA LYS A 32 30.66 7.41 6.09
C LYS A 32 29.93 8.30 7.06
N ILE A 33 28.70 7.94 7.37
CA ILE A 33 27.84 8.68 8.29
C ILE A 33 27.33 7.75 9.40
N GLU A 34 26.83 8.38 10.46
CA GLU A 34 26.04 7.73 11.49
C GLU A 34 24.56 7.82 11.09
N VAL A 35 23.81 6.74 11.31
CA VAL A 35 22.36 6.72 11.13
C VAL A 35 21.74 6.35 12.47
N GLU A 36 21.15 7.37 13.11
CA GLU A 36 20.43 7.25 14.36
C GLU A 36 18.95 6.98 14.11
N GLY A 37 18.31 6.27 15.04
CA GLY A 37 16.87 6.11 15.01
C GLY A 37 16.29 5.60 16.32
N VAL A 38 14.98 5.44 16.34
CA VAL A 38 14.22 4.98 17.49
C VAL A 38 13.08 4.07 17.04
N ILE A 39 12.84 3.00 17.80
CA ILE A 39 11.67 2.15 17.64
C ILE A 39 10.66 2.51 18.71
N VAL A 40 9.49 2.95 18.28
CA VAL A 40 8.37 3.36 19.14
C VAL A 40 7.26 2.33 19.04
N ASN A 41 6.69 1.92 20.18
CA ASN A 41 5.47 1.11 20.15
C ASN A 41 4.24 2.03 20.05
N GLY A 42 3.53 1.97 18.94
CA GLY A 42 2.32 2.76 18.69
C GLY A 42 1.05 2.19 19.35
N THR A 43 1.10 1.00 19.94
CA THR A 43 -0.02 0.44 20.71
C THR A 43 -0.20 1.21 22.02
N LEU A 44 -1.45 1.58 22.34
CA LEU A 44 -1.73 2.43 23.49
C LEU A 44 -1.28 1.78 24.81
N GLY A 45 -0.38 2.47 25.52
CA GLY A 45 0.13 2.03 26.82
C GLY A 45 1.18 0.93 26.76
N ALA A 46 1.66 0.58 25.57
CA ALA A 46 2.76 -0.37 25.40
C ALA A 46 4.13 0.33 25.56
N ASP A 47 5.10 -0.41 26.08
CA ASP A 47 6.47 0.07 26.21
C ASP A 47 7.22 -0.03 24.87
N ASN A 48 8.21 0.85 24.69
CA ASN A 48 9.11 0.77 23.54
C ASN A 48 9.91 -0.54 23.56
N PRO A 49 10.16 -1.16 22.39
CA PRO A 49 10.91 -2.41 22.34
C PRO A 49 12.40 -2.21 22.68
N VAL A 50 12.88 -2.99 23.64
CA VAL A 50 14.29 -2.96 24.12
C VAL A 50 15.03 -4.22 23.68
N GLY A 51 16.27 -4.06 23.23
CA GLY A 51 17.16 -5.16 22.88
C GLY A 51 16.74 -5.95 21.63
N ILE A 52 15.90 -5.38 20.77
CA ILE A 52 15.47 -6.05 19.52
C ILE A 52 16.43 -5.72 18.38
N SER A 53 16.62 -6.69 17.47
CA SER A 53 17.53 -6.54 16.33
C SER A 53 16.94 -5.63 15.26
N VAL A 54 17.74 -4.66 14.83
CA VAL A 54 17.43 -3.71 13.76
C VAL A 54 18.40 -3.95 12.62
N ALA A 55 17.90 -4.06 11.40
CA ALA A 55 18.70 -4.32 10.22
C ALA A 55 18.67 -3.13 9.26
N LEU A 56 19.84 -2.61 8.88
CA LEU A 56 20.02 -1.69 7.77
C LEU A 56 20.33 -2.51 6.51
N HIS A 57 19.52 -2.30 5.49
CA HIS A 57 19.66 -2.87 4.16
C HIS A 57 20.26 -1.82 3.24
N THR A 58 21.24 -2.21 2.45
CA THR A 58 21.78 -1.41 1.33
C THR A 58 21.63 -2.23 0.06
N ASN A 59 20.74 -1.79 -0.83
CA ASN A 59 20.51 -2.43 -2.11
C ASN A 59 21.28 -1.67 -3.20
N LYS A 60 22.26 -2.35 -3.79
CA LYS A 60 23.04 -1.84 -4.92
C LYS A 60 22.61 -2.59 -6.18
N LEU A 61 22.39 -1.85 -7.27
CA LEU A 61 22.00 -2.42 -8.57
C LEU A 61 22.88 -3.59 -9.03
N ASP A 62 24.19 -3.52 -8.76
CA ASP A 62 25.18 -4.46 -9.32
C ASP A 62 25.69 -5.52 -8.33
N GLU A 63 25.51 -5.31 -7.02
CA GLU A 63 26.11 -6.16 -5.96
C GLU A 63 25.07 -6.82 -5.04
N GLY A 64 23.78 -6.53 -5.22
CA GLY A 64 22.69 -7.07 -4.41
C GLY A 64 22.51 -6.36 -3.06
N VAL A 65 21.93 -7.08 -2.10
CA VAL A 65 21.57 -6.53 -0.78
C VAL A 65 22.67 -6.83 0.23
N ASN A 66 23.23 -5.78 0.83
CA ASN A 66 24.06 -5.85 2.03
C ASN A 66 23.19 -5.62 3.28
N LEU A 67 23.48 -6.33 4.36
CA LEU A 67 22.74 -6.24 5.61
C LEU A 67 23.70 -6.05 6.79
N VAL A 68 23.46 -5.00 7.57
CA VAL A 68 24.16 -4.72 8.83
C VAL A 68 23.13 -4.68 9.96
N GLN A 69 23.49 -5.21 11.14
CA GLN A 69 22.58 -5.27 12.28
C GLN A 69 23.11 -4.46 13.47
N THR A 70 22.16 -3.91 14.23
CA THR A 70 22.37 -3.31 15.55
C THR A 70 21.21 -3.74 16.46
N PHE A 71 21.18 -3.25 17.70
CA PHE A 71 20.13 -3.55 18.68
C PHE A 71 19.62 -2.28 19.34
N THR A 72 18.35 -2.29 19.72
CA THR A 72 17.77 -1.15 20.45
C THR A 72 18.29 -1.07 21.89
N GLY A 73 18.53 0.16 22.35
CA GLY A 73 18.80 0.52 23.74
C GLY A 73 17.54 0.47 24.63
N SER A 74 17.68 0.92 25.88
CA SER A 74 16.61 0.88 26.89
C SER A 74 15.42 1.81 26.61
N ASP A 75 15.59 2.77 25.73
CA ASP A 75 14.57 3.73 25.29
C ASP A 75 14.03 3.43 23.88
N GLY A 76 14.50 2.34 23.24
CA GLY A 76 14.18 1.99 21.87
C GLY A 76 15.12 2.60 20.83
N SER A 77 16.11 3.41 21.24
CA SER A 77 17.09 4.02 20.32
C SER A 77 18.02 2.99 19.69
N PHE A 78 18.46 3.23 18.46
CA PHE A 78 19.48 2.43 17.79
C PHE A 78 20.43 3.34 17.00
N LEU A 79 21.64 2.82 16.74
CA LEU A 79 22.66 3.53 16.00
C LEU A 79 23.36 2.55 15.05
N PHE A 80 23.46 2.95 13.78
CA PHE A 80 24.39 2.37 12.82
C PHE A 80 25.58 3.32 12.65
N THR A 81 26.78 2.81 12.90
CA THR A 81 28.03 3.54 12.65
C THR A 81 28.61 3.17 11.30
N ASP A 82 29.40 4.07 10.72
CA ASP A 82 30.17 3.81 9.50
C ASP A 82 29.32 3.45 8.25
N VAL A 83 28.10 3.99 8.14
CA VAL A 83 27.23 3.76 6.98
C VAL A 83 27.79 4.50 5.77
N GLU A 84 28.27 3.75 4.78
CA GLU A 84 28.79 4.32 3.54
C GLU A 84 27.66 4.87 2.68
N VAL A 85 27.79 6.11 2.23
CA VAL A 85 26.86 6.78 1.32
C VAL A 85 27.23 6.44 -0.12
N ILE A 86 26.40 5.64 -0.78
CA ILE A 86 26.67 5.09 -2.11
C ILE A 86 25.67 5.70 -3.09
N LYS A 87 26.20 6.27 -4.16
CA LYS A 87 25.38 6.85 -5.22
C LYS A 87 24.52 5.76 -5.85
N GLU A 88 23.24 6.04 -6.07
CA GLU A 88 22.27 5.12 -6.70
C GLU A 88 21.97 3.85 -5.88
N ALA A 89 22.39 3.77 -4.61
CA ALA A 89 21.95 2.72 -3.70
C ALA A 89 20.65 3.12 -2.99
N LEU A 90 19.80 2.13 -2.72
CA LEU A 90 18.62 2.29 -1.87
C LEU A 90 18.91 1.77 -0.46
N TYR A 91 18.51 2.55 0.54
CA TYR A 91 18.66 2.17 1.94
C TYR A 91 17.30 1.96 2.58
N GLY A 92 17.21 0.95 3.43
CA GLY A 92 16.01 0.69 4.22
C GLY A 92 16.38 0.14 5.58
N ILE A 93 15.65 0.52 6.61
CA ILE A 93 15.81 -0.04 7.95
C ILE A 93 14.60 -0.89 8.25
N SER A 94 14.82 -2.08 8.79
CA SER A 94 13.75 -3.01 9.14
C SER A 94 13.94 -3.60 10.53
N VAL A 95 12.82 -4.01 11.12
CA VAL A 95 12.74 -4.71 12.39
C VAL A 95 11.66 -5.79 12.32
N ILE A 96 11.92 -6.93 12.95
CA ILE A 96 10.89 -7.95 13.20
C ILE A 96 10.44 -7.79 14.65
N TYR A 97 9.21 -7.35 14.85
CA TYR A 97 8.61 -7.18 16.18
C TYR A 97 7.45 -8.16 16.36
N LYS A 98 7.59 -9.07 17.34
CA LYS A 98 6.59 -10.10 17.69
C LYS A 98 6.02 -10.86 16.47
N GLY A 99 6.83 -11.10 15.45
CA GLY A 99 6.47 -11.87 14.24
C GLY A 99 6.03 -11.02 13.04
N ALA A 100 5.85 -9.71 13.19
CA ALA A 100 5.57 -8.79 12.08
C ALA A 100 6.83 -8.05 11.64
N THR A 101 7.02 -7.90 10.32
CA THR A 101 8.09 -7.08 9.75
C THR A 101 7.61 -5.63 9.59
N TYR A 102 8.46 -4.69 10.02
CA TYR A 102 8.30 -3.26 9.79
C TYR A 102 9.54 -2.76 9.06
N ALA A 103 9.35 -1.92 8.05
CA ALA A 103 10.43 -1.36 7.28
C ALA A 103 10.14 0.09 6.89
N VAL A 104 11.19 0.90 6.83
CA VAL A 104 11.15 2.27 6.33
C VAL A 104 12.30 2.49 5.35
N GLY A 105 12.02 3.17 4.25
CA GLY A 105 13.06 3.66 3.35
C GLY A 105 13.82 4.81 4.01
N VAL A 106 15.14 4.85 3.79
CA VAL A 106 16.00 5.91 4.33
C VAL A 106 16.70 6.58 3.16
N ASP A 107 16.55 7.90 3.06
CA ASP A 107 17.36 8.72 2.17
C ASP A 107 18.52 9.32 2.96
N LEU A 108 19.71 8.74 2.79
CA LEU A 108 20.91 9.18 3.48
C LEU A 108 21.28 10.65 3.20
N ALA A 109 20.78 11.25 2.10
CA ALA A 109 21.01 12.65 1.81
C ALA A 109 20.30 13.61 2.79
N PHE A 110 19.25 13.13 3.46
CA PHE A 110 18.38 13.93 4.34
C PHE A 110 18.29 13.38 5.77
N VAL A 111 19.19 12.47 6.19
CA VAL A 111 19.24 12.00 7.58
C VAL A 111 19.83 13.11 8.47
N SER A 112 19.01 14.08 8.84
CA SER A 112 19.31 15.09 9.85
C SER A 112 18.59 14.82 11.18
N ASP A 113 17.50 14.07 11.13
CA ASP A 113 16.70 13.67 12.29
C ASP A 113 16.78 12.15 12.48
N PRO A 114 16.67 11.64 13.72
CA PRO A 114 16.61 10.20 13.98
C PRO A 114 15.46 9.54 13.21
N VAL A 115 15.75 8.41 12.56
CA VAL A 115 14.75 7.61 11.84
C VAL A 115 13.81 6.95 12.83
N GLU A 116 12.51 7.24 12.74
CA GLU A 116 11.48 6.61 13.57
C GLU A 116 10.88 5.38 12.86
N ILE A 117 10.78 4.26 13.58
CA ILE A 117 9.99 3.09 13.16
C ILE A 117 8.92 2.82 14.21
N VAL A 118 7.66 2.91 13.81
CA VAL A 118 6.52 2.61 14.69
C VAL A 118 6.12 1.16 14.53
N VAL A 119 6.25 0.39 15.61
CA VAL A 119 5.79 -1.00 15.71
C VAL A 119 4.52 -1.08 16.55
N TYR A 120 3.81 -2.21 16.49
CA TYR A 120 2.57 -2.40 17.25
C TYR A 120 2.51 -3.82 17.80
N ASP A 121 1.85 -3.99 18.93
CA ASP A 121 1.56 -5.31 19.47
C ASP A 121 0.63 -6.10 18.52
N PRO A 122 0.80 -7.43 18.44
CA PRO A 122 0.04 -8.24 17.50
C PRO A 122 -1.36 -8.60 18.02
N THR A 123 -2.30 -8.79 17.09
CA THR A 123 -3.60 -9.41 17.30
C THR A 123 -3.88 -10.43 16.20
N SER A 124 -4.52 -11.55 16.52
CA SER A 124 -4.97 -12.53 15.51
C SER A 124 -6.44 -12.32 15.11
N SER A 125 -7.12 -11.33 15.70
CA SER A 125 -8.52 -11.04 15.39
C SER A 125 -8.64 -10.30 14.04
N ASP A 126 -9.34 -10.90 13.08
CA ASP A 126 -9.63 -10.27 11.78
C ASP A 126 -10.72 -9.17 11.89
N GLU A 127 -11.25 -8.90 13.08
CA GLU A 127 -12.21 -7.82 13.34
C GLU A 127 -11.59 -6.43 13.20
N VAL A 128 -10.28 -6.30 13.39
CA VAL A 128 -9.55 -5.04 13.17
C VAL A 128 -9.44 -4.67 11.69
N ILE A 129 -9.69 -5.65 10.81
CA ILE A 129 -9.58 -5.51 9.36
C ILE A 129 -10.94 -5.22 8.73
N SER A 130 -10.96 -4.19 7.90
CA SER A 130 -12.07 -3.80 7.04
C SER A 130 -11.58 -3.48 5.64
N ILE A 131 -12.48 -3.31 4.68
CA ILE A 131 -12.14 -2.77 3.35
C ILE A 131 -12.67 -1.34 3.27
N SER A 132 -11.78 -0.38 3.04
CA SER A 132 -12.19 1.01 2.82
C SER A 132 -12.64 1.22 1.37
N ARG A 133 -11.93 0.66 0.40
CA ARG A 133 -12.25 0.77 -1.03
C ARG A 133 -12.14 -0.58 -1.71
N ALA A 134 -13.15 -0.94 -2.51
CA ALA A 134 -13.14 -2.11 -3.38
C ALA A 134 -13.53 -1.69 -4.80
N SER A 135 -12.71 -2.07 -5.78
CA SER A 135 -13.01 -1.91 -7.20
C SER A 135 -12.99 -3.29 -7.87
N LEU A 136 -14.10 -3.69 -8.49
CA LEU A 136 -14.24 -4.89 -9.30
C LEU A 136 -14.30 -4.46 -10.77
N LEU A 137 -13.18 -4.58 -11.48
CA LEU A 137 -13.05 -4.19 -12.87
C LEU A 137 -13.05 -5.42 -13.77
N PHE A 138 -13.97 -5.47 -14.72
CA PHE A 138 -13.93 -6.44 -15.81
C PHE A 138 -13.12 -5.88 -16.96
N THR A 139 -12.06 -6.57 -17.38
CA THR A 139 -11.08 -5.98 -18.30
C THR A 139 -11.22 -6.46 -19.74
N ASN A 140 -11.63 -7.72 -19.95
CA ASN A 140 -11.72 -8.33 -21.27
C ASN A 140 -12.58 -9.61 -21.27
N VAL A 141 -13.03 -10.05 -22.45
CA VAL A 141 -13.69 -11.34 -22.70
C VAL A 141 -12.90 -12.12 -23.77
N ASP A 142 -12.45 -13.31 -23.41
CA ASP A 142 -11.90 -14.30 -24.35
C ASP A 142 -13.03 -15.25 -24.78
N ILE A 143 -13.56 -15.01 -25.99
CA ILE A 143 -14.70 -15.75 -26.54
C ILE A 143 -14.33 -17.21 -26.83
N ALA A 144 -13.11 -17.45 -27.31
CA ALA A 144 -12.65 -18.78 -27.67
C ALA A 144 -12.46 -19.66 -26.43
N ALA A 145 -11.88 -19.10 -25.37
CA ALA A 145 -11.72 -19.79 -24.08
C ALA A 145 -12.97 -19.74 -23.19
N ARG A 146 -13.98 -18.95 -23.56
CA ARG A 146 -15.15 -18.61 -22.73
C ARG A 146 -14.74 -18.15 -21.33
N ARG A 147 -13.91 -17.10 -21.28
CA ARG A 147 -13.40 -16.51 -20.04
C ARG A 147 -13.62 -15.01 -20.01
N VAL A 148 -13.96 -14.49 -18.82
CA VAL A 148 -13.95 -13.06 -18.52
C VAL A 148 -12.77 -12.77 -17.63
N SER A 149 -11.97 -11.77 -17.98
CA SER A 149 -10.86 -11.31 -17.14
C SER A 149 -11.37 -10.28 -16.13
N VAL A 150 -11.00 -10.47 -14.87
CA VAL A 150 -11.42 -9.64 -13.74
C VAL A 150 -10.17 -9.16 -13.01
N MET A 151 -10.14 -7.88 -12.66
CA MET A 151 -9.14 -7.28 -11.78
C MET A 151 -9.84 -6.66 -10.58
N GLU A 152 -9.41 -7.00 -9.39
CA GLU A 152 -9.89 -6.44 -8.15
C GLU A 152 -8.80 -5.61 -7.48
N MET A 153 -9.15 -4.39 -7.08
CA MET A 153 -8.29 -3.51 -6.30
C MET A 153 -8.98 -3.27 -4.96
N VAL A 154 -8.31 -3.63 -3.87
CA VAL A 154 -8.83 -3.59 -2.51
C VAL A 154 -7.90 -2.80 -1.63
N THR A 155 -8.42 -1.76 -0.97
CA THR A 155 -7.73 -1.09 0.12
C THR A 155 -8.21 -1.72 1.43
N LEU A 156 -7.39 -2.61 2.00
CA LEU A 156 -7.57 -3.07 3.37
C LEU A 156 -7.26 -1.94 4.33
N ARG A 157 -8.06 -1.84 5.38
CA ARG A 157 -7.83 -0.93 6.50
C ARG A 157 -7.72 -1.74 7.78
N ASN A 158 -6.60 -1.61 8.46
CA ASN A 158 -6.50 -1.94 9.88
C ASN A 158 -6.77 -0.65 10.67
N GLY A 159 -7.98 -0.56 11.23
CA GLY A 159 -8.44 0.62 11.96
C GLY A 159 -8.11 0.62 13.46
N SER A 160 -7.29 -0.33 13.91
CA SER A 160 -6.88 -0.47 15.31
C SER A 160 -5.46 0.06 15.56
N ASP A 161 -5.00 -0.01 16.80
CA ASP A 161 -3.61 0.23 17.22
C ASP A 161 -2.83 -1.08 17.43
N PHE A 162 -3.28 -2.18 16.81
CA PHE A 162 -2.61 -3.47 16.80
C PHE A 162 -2.24 -3.86 15.38
N THR A 163 -1.14 -4.59 15.22
CA THR A 163 -0.86 -5.28 13.95
C THR A 163 -1.65 -6.57 13.90
N TYR A 164 -2.45 -6.77 12.85
CA TYR A 164 -2.98 -8.11 12.60
C TYR A 164 -1.83 -9.03 12.21
N THR A 165 -1.69 -10.16 12.89
CA THR A 165 -0.73 -11.21 12.56
C THR A 165 -1.48 -12.53 12.38
N PRO A 166 -1.33 -13.20 11.22
CA PRO A 166 -1.99 -14.47 10.99
C PRO A 166 -1.52 -15.53 12.00
N GLY A 167 -2.45 -16.34 12.49
CA GLY A 167 -2.10 -17.54 13.26
C GLY A 167 -1.72 -18.72 12.35
N ASP A 168 -1.44 -19.88 12.95
CA ASP A 168 -0.94 -21.06 12.24
C ASP A 168 -2.02 -21.76 11.40
N GLY A 169 -3.32 -21.49 11.67
CA GLY A 169 -4.43 -22.15 11.01
C GLY A 169 -4.86 -21.49 9.69
N PRO A 170 -5.30 -22.26 8.67
CA PRO A 170 -5.78 -21.69 7.40
C PRO A 170 -7.04 -20.82 7.54
N MET A 171 -7.80 -20.99 8.63
CA MET A 171 -8.96 -20.14 8.93
C MET A 171 -8.58 -18.81 9.58
N GLU A 172 -7.36 -18.73 10.12
CA GLU A 172 -6.80 -17.57 10.83
C GLU A 172 -6.07 -16.63 9.87
N LEU A 173 -5.97 -16.97 8.59
CA LEU A 173 -5.46 -16.12 7.52
C LEU A 173 -6.55 -15.18 6.95
N LEU A 174 -6.13 -14.01 6.46
CA LEU A 174 -7.01 -13.14 5.69
C LEU A 174 -7.30 -13.75 4.32
N ARG A 175 -8.56 -14.13 4.11
CA ARG A 175 -9.03 -14.82 2.91
C ARG A 175 -9.89 -13.97 2.00
N PHE A 176 -9.69 -14.13 0.70
CA PHE A 176 -10.42 -13.49 -0.38
C PHE A 176 -11.01 -14.58 -1.28
N GLY A 177 -12.34 -14.55 -1.44
CA GLY A 177 -13.04 -15.54 -2.25
C GLY A 177 -13.12 -15.11 -3.71
N LEU A 178 -12.97 -16.08 -4.62
CA LEU A 178 -13.16 -15.88 -6.05
C LEU A 178 -14.44 -16.61 -6.54
N PRO A 179 -14.99 -16.22 -7.69
CA PRO A 179 -16.04 -16.97 -8.35
C PRO A 179 -15.65 -18.43 -8.61
N VAL A 180 -16.66 -19.31 -8.71
CA VAL A 180 -16.43 -20.73 -8.96
C VAL A 180 -15.82 -20.94 -10.35
N GLY A 181 -14.79 -21.78 -10.42
CA GLY A 181 -14.11 -22.11 -11.67
C GLY A 181 -13.08 -21.08 -12.10
N SER A 182 -12.78 -20.08 -11.27
CA SER A 182 -11.73 -19.11 -11.57
C SER A 182 -10.36 -19.76 -11.78
N ASP A 183 -9.62 -19.25 -12.75
CA ASP A 183 -8.26 -19.68 -13.08
C ASP A 183 -7.33 -18.48 -13.33
N GLN A 184 -6.04 -18.75 -13.51
CA GLN A 184 -4.99 -17.74 -13.75
C GLN A 184 -4.95 -16.61 -12.71
N LEU A 185 -5.06 -16.98 -11.42
CA LEU A 185 -4.92 -16.02 -10.34
C LEU A 185 -3.51 -15.42 -10.32
N VAL A 186 -3.44 -14.10 -10.34
CA VAL A 186 -2.24 -13.32 -10.08
C VAL A 186 -2.57 -12.35 -8.97
N VAL A 187 -1.81 -12.40 -7.87
CA VAL A 187 -1.96 -11.48 -6.74
C VAL A 187 -0.72 -10.61 -6.68
N ASP A 188 -0.93 -9.32 -6.57
CA ASP A 188 0.06 -8.29 -6.37
C ASP A 188 -0.29 -7.53 -5.09
N THR A 189 0.60 -7.56 -4.12
CA THR A 189 0.39 -6.94 -2.82
C THR A 189 1.29 -5.73 -2.70
N GLY A 190 0.74 -4.58 -2.29
CA GLY A 190 1.55 -3.41 -1.94
C GLY A 190 2.44 -3.61 -0.70
N PHE A 191 2.36 -4.78 -0.05
CA PHE A 191 3.22 -5.17 1.04
C PHE A 191 4.54 -5.73 0.50
N GLU A 192 5.68 -5.16 0.87
CA GLU A 192 7.01 -5.56 0.37
C GLU A 192 7.42 -7.01 0.73
N GLN A 193 6.62 -7.75 1.50
CA GLN A 193 6.87 -9.15 1.89
C GLN A 193 5.59 -10.00 2.05
N ALA A 194 4.44 -9.55 1.54
CA ALA A 194 3.24 -10.39 1.64
C ALA A 194 3.31 -11.50 0.60
N ASP A 195 3.48 -12.72 1.09
CA ASP A 195 3.22 -13.90 0.28
C ASP A 195 1.73 -14.25 0.35
N TRP A 196 1.28 -15.10 -0.56
CA TRP A 196 -0.09 -15.58 -0.59
C TRP A 196 -0.13 -17.06 -0.96
N VAL A 197 -1.19 -17.71 -0.52
CA VAL A 197 -1.43 -19.13 -0.81
C VAL A 197 -2.85 -19.30 -1.33
N GLN A 198 -3.01 -20.11 -2.38
CA GLN A 198 -4.33 -20.47 -2.87
C GLN A 198 -5.01 -21.39 -1.84
N VAL A 199 -6.22 -21.03 -1.42
CA VAL A 199 -7.01 -21.83 -0.47
C VAL A 199 -8.45 -21.95 -0.93
N ASP A 200 -8.97 -23.17 -0.97
CA ASP A 200 -10.31 -23.47 -1.49
C ASP A 200 -10.56 -22.81 -2.87
N ARG A 201 -11.52 -21.89 -2.95
CA ARG A 201 -11.94 -21.17 -4.16
C ARG A 201 -11.40 -19.75 -4.22
N GLY A 202 -10.30 -19.46 -3.53
CA GLY A 202 -9.68 -18.14 -3.56
C GLY A 202 -8.27 -18.18 -3.03
N PHE A 203 -7.87 -17.16 -2.30
CA PHE A 203 -6.52 -17.07 -1.74
C PHE A 203 -6.52 -16.50 -0.33
N ALA A 204 -5.42 -16.73 0.36
CA ALA A 204 -5.13 -16.20 1.68
C ALA A 204 -3.81 -15.46 1.67
N LEU A 205 -3.72 -14.37 2.42
CA LEU A 205 -2.47 -13.65 2.64
C LEU A 205 -1.69 -14.27 3.80
N LEU A 206 -0.39 -14.40 3.60
CA LEU A 206 0.61 -14.82 4.59
C LEU A 206 1.37 -13.61 5.11
N ALA A 207 0.63 -12.56 5.48
CA ALA A 207 1.21 -11.27 5.82
C ALA A 207 0.57 -10.70 7.08
N SER A 208 1.39 -10.03 7.88
CA SER A 208 0.90 -9.15 8.93
C SER A 208 0.40 -7.84 8.32
N VAL A 209 -0.66 -7.27 8.87
CA VAL A 209 -1.26 -6.02 8.42
C VAL A 209 -1.16 -5.01 9.56
N PRO A 210 -0.18 -4.09 9.56
CA PRO A 210 -0.07 -3.06 10.59
C PRO A 210 -1.22 -2.04 10.46
N PRO A 211 -1.45 -1.20 11.47
CA PRO A 211 -2.40 -0.09 11.40
C PRO A 211 -2.26 0.76 10.13
N GLY A 212 -3.39 1.21 9.58
CA GLY A 212 -3.44 2.03 8.37
C GLY A 212 -4.10 1.35 7.17
N ASP A 213 -3.96 1.99 6.01
CA ASP A 213 -4.52 1.55 4.73
C ASP A 213 -3.43 0.84 3.90
N HIS A 214 -3.79 -0.31 3.32
CA HIS A 214 -2.89 -1.18 2.54
C HIS A 214 -3.56 -1.67 1.28
N GLU A 215 -2.87 -1.56 0.14
CA GLU A 215 -3.43 -1.93 -1.16
C GLU A 215 -3.09 -3.36 -1.56
N ILE A 216 -4.10 -4.06 -2.08
CA ILE A 216 -3.96 -5.37 -2.69
C ILE A 216 -4.65 -5.31 -4.03
N MET A 217 -3.97 -5.82 -5.04
CA MET A 217 -4.51 -5.99 -6.37
C MET A 217 -4.45 -7.46 -6.74
N TYR A 218 -5.50 -8.00 -7.34
CA TYR A 218 -5.46 -9.36 -7.86
C TYR A 218 -6.30 -9.48 -9.11
N SER A 219 -5.87 -10.34 -10.02
CA SER A 219 -6.58 -10.62 -11.26
C SER A 219 -6.77 -12.11 -11.44
N TYR A 220 -7.86 -12.47 -12.12
CA TYR A 220 -8.23 -13.86 -12.39
C TYR A 220 -9.16 -13.90 -13.60
N ARG A 221 -9.42 -15.10 -14.10
CA ARG A 221 -10.38 -15.33 -15.17
C ARG A 221 -11.53 -16.19 -14.67
N VAL A 222 -12.75 -15.82 -15.03
CA VAL A 222 -13.97 -16.55 -14.66
C VAL A 222 -14.58 -17.21 -15.89
N PRO A 223 -14.96 -18.50 -15.84
CA PRO A 223 -15.67 -19.15 -16.93
C PRO A 223 -17.09 -18.60 -17.06
N TYR A 224 -17.56 -18.42 -18.30
CA TYR A 224 -18.95 -18.12 -18.60
C TYR A 224 -19.54 -19.19 -19.52
N SER A 225 -20.87 -19.29 -19.56
CA SER A 225 -21.59 -20.26 -20.39
C SER A 225 -22.59 -19.56 -21.29
N GLU A 226 -22.72 -20.04 -22.52
CA GLU A 226 -23.57 -19.43 -23.54
C GLU A 226 -23.22 -17.93 -23.72
N ASP A 227 -24.12 -17.04 -23.32
CA ASP A 227 -23.95 -15.59 -23.35
C ASP A 227 -24.14 -14.93 -21.98
N SER A 228 -23.97 -15.69 -20.87
CA SER A 228 -24.08 -15.17 -19.51
C SER A 228 -23.12 -15.79 -18.47
N LEU A 229 -22.95 -15.07 -17.36
CA LEU A 229 -22.24 -15.50 -16.16
C LEU A 229 -22.98 -14.92 -14.95
N SER A 230 -23.42 -15.77 -14.02
CA SER A 230 -23.87 -15.34 -12.70
C SER A 230 -22.96 -15.94 -11.63
N PHE A 231 -22.57 -15.11 -10.67
CA PHE A 231 -21.83 -15.56 -9.49
C PHE A 231 -22.19 -14.73 -8.27
N THR A 232 -21.82 -15.28 -7.12
CA THR A 232 -22.03 -14.65 -5.82
C THR A 232 -20.71 -14.17 -5.26
N LYS A 233 -20.63 -12.90 -4.85
CA LYS A 233 -19.47 -12.33 -4.15
C LYS A 233 -19.79 -12.14 -2.67
N LYS A 234 -18.96 -12.73 -1.81
CA LYS A 234 -19.04 -12.54 -0.35
C LYS A 234 -18.03 -11.51 0.12
N TRP A 235 -18.52 -10.41 0.68
CA TRP A 235 -17.75 -9.31 1.23
C TRP A 235 -17.29 -9.62 2.65
N ARG A 236 -16.35 -10.56 2.80
CA ARG A 236 -15.91 -11.07 4.12
C ARG A 236 -15.55 -9.95 5.12
N TYR A 237 -14.93 -8.88 4.64
CA TYR A 237 -14.51 -7.72 5.45
C TYR A 237 -15.36 -6.45 5.21
N GLY A 238 -16.51 -6.60 4.55
CA GLY A 238 -17.34 -5.47 4.08
C GLY A 238 -16.65 -4.68 2.97
N ALA A 239 -17.16 -3.50 2.66
CA ALA A 239 -16.50 -2.45 1.89
C ALA A 239 -17.18 -1.10 2.18
N GLN A 240 -16.42 -0.07 2.55
CA GLN A 240 -16.97 1.27 2.75
C GLN A 240 -17.42 1.86 1.41
N ASP A 241 -16.56 1.80 0.40
CA ASP A 241 -16.85 2.20 -0.97
C ASP A 241 -16.63 1.01 -1.91
N LEU A 242 -17.65 0.67 -2.70
CA LEU A 242 -17.60 -0.36 -3.73
C LEU A 242 -17.86 0.27 -5.09
N ARG A 243 -17.01 -0.06 -6.06
CA ARG A 243 -17.24 0.24 -7.47
C ARG A 243 -17.14 -1.04 -8.31
N ILE A 244 -18.09 -1.23 -9.20
CA ILE A 244 -18.08 -2.27 -10.23
C ILE A 244 -17.96 -1.57 -11.58
N VAL A 245 -16.98 -1.98 -12.38
CA VAL A 245 -16.57 -1.26 -13.59
C VAL A 245 -16.48 -2.22 -14.77
N VAL A 246 -17.13 -1.87 -15.88
CA VAL A 246 -17.13 -2.64 -17.13
C VAL A 246 -16.88 -1.69 -18.31
N PRO A 247 -15.95 -1.97 -19.23
CA PRO A 247 -15.81 -1.18 -20.46
C PRO A 247 -17.14 -1.14 -21.23
N ALA A 248 -17.57 0.06 -21.61
CA ALA A 248 -18.86 0.26 -22.25
C ALA A 248 -18.98 -0.60 -23.52
N GLY A 249 -20.07 -1.36 -23.63
CA GLY A 249 -20.34 -2.25 -24.76
C GLY A 249 -19.64 -3.62 -24.72
N LEU A 250 -18.93 -3.96 -23.64
CA LEU A 250 -18.34 -5.30 -23.47
C LEU A 250 -19.40 -6.36 -23.13
N PHE A 251 -20.25 -6.07 -22.13
CA PHE A 251 -21.43 -6.83 -21.72
C PHE A 251 -22.21 -6.00 -20.69
N ASP A 252 -23.45 -6.40 -20.40
CA ASP A 252 -24.26 -5.76 -19.36
C ASP A 252 -23.95 -6.36 -17.98
N VAL A 253 -23.81 -5.52 -16.96
CA VAL A 253 -23.66 -5.93 -15.55
C VAL A 253 -24.88 -5.52 -14.74
N THR A 254 -25.40 -6.47 -13.97
CA THR A 254 -26.50 -6.25 -13.02
C THR A 254 -26.13 -6.82 -11.66
N THR A 255 -26.56 -6.12 -10.60
CA THR A 255 -26.36 -6.57 -9.22
C THR A 255 -27.64 -6.44 -8.40
N ASP A 256 -27.72 -7.22 -7.32
CA ASP A 256 -28.79 -7.11 -6.32
C ASP A 256 -28.62 -5.92 -5.36
N LEU A 257 -27.59 -5.09 -5.57
CA LEU A 257 -27.33 -3.88 -4.78
C LEU A 257 -28.34 -2.75 -5.07
N GLY A 258 -29.08 -2.84 -6.18
CA GLY A 258 -30.08 -1.83 -6.57
C GLY A 258 -29.48 -0.48 -6.99
N MET A 259 -28.18 -0.46 -7.33
CA MET A 259 -27.49 0.77 -7.74
C MET A 259 -27.60 0.98 -9.26
N PRO A 260 -27.82 2.23 -9.72
CA PRO A 260 -27.89 2.52 -11.14
C PRO A 260 -26.50 2.41 -11.81
N THR A 261 -26.49 1.94 -13.05
CA THR A 261 -25.30 2.01 -13.91
C THR A 261 -25.14 3.43 -14.47
N GLN A 262 -23.95 4.00 -14.35
CA GLN A 262 -23.57 5.30 -14.90
C GLN A 262 -22.44 5.13 -15.92
N ILE A 263 -22.45 5.91 -16.99
CA ILE A 263 -21.35 5.94 -17.96
C ILE A 263 -20.32 6.97 -17.49
N MET A 264 -19.06 6.57 -17.36
CA MET A 264 -17.95 7.44 -16.96
C MET A 264 -16.78 7.33 -17.93
N ASP A 265 -16.21 8.46 -18.35
CA ASP A 265 -14.93 8.49 -19.06
C ASP A 265 -13.78 8.37 -18.06
N ILE A 266 -12.92 7.37 -18.26
CA ILE A 266 -11.71 7.16 -17.45
C ILE A 266 -10.54 6.95 -18.41
N GLY A 267 -9.68 7.97 -18.52
CA GLY A 267 -8.53 7.91 -19.41
C GLY A 267 -8.90 7.78 -20.89
N GLY A 268 -10.03 8.36 -21.31
CA GLY A 268 -10.51 8.32 -22.71
C GLY A 268 -11.26 7.04 -23.10
N ILE A 269 -11.54 6.16 -22.15
CA ILE A 269 -12.38 4.97 -22.33
C ILE A 269 -13.66 5.18 -21.52
N ASN A 270 -14.81 4.94 -22.14
CA ASN A 270 -16.10 4.94 -21.46
C ASN A 270 -16.32 3.62 -20.72
N TYR A 271 -16.76 3.70 -19.47
CA TYR A 271 -17.07 2.56 -18.62
C TYR A 271 -18.51 2.66 -18.09
N ASP A 272 -19.18 1.52 -18.04
CA ASP A 272 -20.39 1.29 -17.25
C ASP A 272 -19.98 1.04 -15.79
N VAL A 273 -20.50 1.85 -14.88
CA VAL A 273 -20.07 1.91 -13.49
C VAL A 273 -21.27 1.81 -12.55
N GLN A 274 -21.22 0.89 -11.60
CA GLN A 274 -22.11 0.86 -10.43
C GLN A 274 -21.30 1.18 -9.18
N GLU A 275 -21.75 2.16 -8.41
CA GLU A 275 -21.15 2.54 -7.13
C GLU A 275 -22.11 2.24 -5.99
N ALA A 276 -21.61 1.63 -4.92
CA ALA A 276 -22.35 1.36 -3.70
C ALA A 276 -21.49 1.74 -2.49
N ILE A 277 -22.15 2.05 -1.38
CA ILE A 277 -21.47 2.41 -0.12
C ILE A 277 -21.96 1.53 1.02
N ASN A 278 -21.14 1.39 2.06
CA ASN A 278 -21.46 0.67 3.30
C ASN A 278 -21.89 -0.80 3.07
N ILE A 279 -21.14 -1.53 2.24
CA ILE A 279 -21.32 -2.97 2.07
C ILE A 279 -20.95 -3.66 3.39
N GLY A 280 -21.90 -4.39 3.98
CA GLY A 280 -21.75 -4.98 5.30
C GLY A 280 -20.74 -6.12 5.35
N ARG A 281 -20.09 -6.29 6.51
CA ARG A 281 -19.21 -7.45 6.76
C ARG A 281 -19.98 -8.76 6.59
N GLY A 282 -19.48 -9.63 5.73
CA GLY A 282 -20.12 -10.91 5.39
C GLY A 282 -21.30 -10.79 4.42
N GLN A 283 -21.66 -9.57 3.97
CA GLN A 283 -22.71 -9.37 2.98
C GLN A 283 -22.39 -10.16 1.71
N VAL A 284 -23.46 -10.60 1.07
CA VAL A 284 -23.40 -11.36 -0.18
C VAL A 284 -24.07 -10.52 -1.27
N THR A 285 -23.42 -10.44 -2.42
CA THR A 285 -23.92 -9.74 -3.61
C THR A 285 -24.01 -10.74 -4.76
N GLU A 286 -25.16 -10.77 -5.42
CA GLU A 286 -25.32 -11.47 -6.70
C GLU A 286 -24.87 -10.55 -7.83
N VAL A 287 -24.01 -11.07 -8.72
CA VAL A 287 -23.52 -10.37 -9.90
C VAL A 287 -23.90 -11.20 -11.12
N SER A 288 -24.69 -10.61 -12.02
CA SER A 288 -25.10 -11.23 -13.27
C SER A 288 -24.62 -10.41 -14.46
N LEU A 289 -23.88 -11.09 -15.34
CA LEU A 289 -23.31 -10.57 -16.57
C LEU A 289 -24.02 -11.22 -17.75
N THR A 290 -24.51 -10.41 -18.68
CA THR A 290 -25.28 -10.89 -19.84
C THR A 290 -24.85 -10.19 -21.12
N GLY A 291 -25.16 -10.79 -22.27
CA GLY A 291 -24.84 -10.20 -23.56
C GLY A 291 -23.38 -10.36 -23.94
N PHE A 292 -22.70 -11.41 -23.44
CA PHE A 292 -21.36 -11.73 -23.88
C PHE A 292 -21.31 -11.89 -25.42
N PRO A 293 -20.23 -11.44 -26.07
CA PRO A 293 -20.06 -11.65 -27.50
C PRO A 293 -20.17 -13.14 -27.86
N ARG A 294 -20.98 -13.43 -28.88
CA ARG A 294 -21.12 -14.79 -29.43
C ARG A 294 -19.95 -15.10 -30.38
N PRO A 295 -19.48 -16.36 -30.45
CA PRO A 295 -18.48 -16.79 -31.43
C PRO A 295 -18.90 -16.54 -32.88
#